data_AF-A0A7S1PZU0-F1
#
_entry.id   AF-A0A7S1PZU0-F1
#
_cell.length_a   1.000
_cell.length_b   1.000
_cell.length_c   1.000
_cell.angle_alpha   90.00
_cell.angle_beta   90.00
_cell.angle_gamma   90.00
#
_symmetry.space_group_name_H-M   'P 1'
#
loop_
_entity.id
_entity.type
_entity.pdbx_description
1 polymer ?
#
loop_
_entity_poly.entity_id
_entity_poly.type
_entity_poly.pdbx_seq_one_letter_code
_entity_poly.pdbx_strand_id
1 'polypeptide(L)'
;GPCGPCTEVHFDRIGGRNAADLVNQDDPMVLEIWNLVFMQFQRQEGGKLTKLPSPHVDTGMGLERIASILQNVTSNYDTDLWLPIFAAIQKECGVEKSYLEQDNQDIIVAYRVVADHIRCLTMAIADGACPDNVGRGFVLRRIIRRAVRYGVQFLNAKTGFFSNLVPAVVESLGHFFPHLTDEKTIMRVTSLLKDEEESFAKTWNTGLKHFETAKQAAIDKKAKAIDPEDAFILHDRYGFPVDLTALLADKEGMTVDIEAFNAVMKKNQTSGGRMQANKTFFDTYQVDELQKDGVAPTVDQAKYVW
;
A
#
# COMPACT_ATOMS: atom_id res chain seq x y z
N GLY A 1 4.34 19.76 17.23
CA GLY A 1 2.98 19.55 17.75
C GLY A 1 3.03 18.84 19.10
N PRO A 2 1.88 18.53 19.71
CA PRO A 2 1.78 17.79 20.97
C PRO A 2 2.42 16.40 20.84
N CYS A 3 3.11 15.96 21.89
CA CYS A 3 3.80 14.66 21.94
C CYS A 3 4.12 14.29 23.39
N GLY A 4 4.62 13.07 23.60
CA GLY A 4 5.11 12.62 24.90
C GLY A 4 5.48 11.15 24.88
N PRO A 5 5.86 10.60 26.04
CA PRO A 5 6.11 9.17 26.17
C PRO A 5 4.83 8.37 25.93
N CYS A 6 4.97 7.10 25.57
CA CYS A 6 3.85 6.18 25.44
C CYS A 6 4.10 4.87 26.18
N THR A 7 3.02 4.12 26.37
CA THR A 7 3.05 2.73 26.82
C THR A 7 2.25 1.90 25.83
N GLU A 8 2.84 0.83 25.34
CA GLU A 8 2.21 -0.11 24.41
C GLU A 8 1.88 -1.42 25.13
N VAL A 9 0.75 -2.01 24.76
CA VAL A 9 0.36 -3.35 25.17
C VAL A 9 0.62 -4.28 24.00
N HIS A 10 1.34 -5.38 24.26
CA HIS A 10 1.67 -6.40 23.27
C HIS A 10 1.00 -7.74 23.62
N PHE A 11 0.64 -8.53 22.62
CA PHE A 11 -0.04 -9.82 22.75
C PHE A 11 0.74 -10.92 22.02
N ASP A 12 1.04 -12.00 22.72
CA ASP A 12 1.63 -13.22 22.14
C ASP A 12 0.52 -14.21 21.76
N ARG A 13 0.39 -14.49 20.47
CA ARG A 13 -0.59 -15.44 19.94
C ARG A 13 -0.29 -16.89 20.27
N ILE A 14 0.99 -17.24 20.46
CA ILE A 14 1.38 -18.63 20.72
C ILE A 14 1.01 -19.01 22.15
N GLY A 15 1.27 -18.13 23.12
CA GLY A 15 0.98 -18.37 24.53
C GLY A 15 1.84 -19.47 25.15
N GLY A 16 1.71 -19.67 26.47
CA GLY A 16 2.46 -20.71 27.20
C GLY A 16 3.98 -20.51 27.23
N ARG A 17 4.48 -19.33 26.87
CA ARG A 17 5.89 -18.96 26.84
C ARG A 17 6.11 -17.55 27.39
N ASN A 18 7.36 -17.22 27.71
CA ASN A 18 7.78 -15.83 27.89
C ASN A 18 8.20 -15.26 26.53
N ALA A 19 7.47 -14.26 26.03
CA ALA A 19 7.71 -13.63 24.73
C ALA A 19 8.31 -12.22 24.84
N ALA A 20 8.79 -11.81 26.01
CA ALA A 20 9.29 -10.45 26.24
C ALA A 20 10.42 -10.05 25.26
N ASP A 21 11.33 -10.98 24.95
CA ASP A 21 12.46 -10.73 24.05
C ASP A 21 12.04 -10.58 22.57
N LEU A 22 10.80 -10.91 22.22
CA LEU A 22 10.24 -10.80 20.86
C LEU A 22 9.43 -9.53 20.66
N VAL A 23 9.15 -8.76 21.72
CA VAL A 23 8.41 -7.50 21.64
C VAL A 23 9.22 -6.50 20.79
N ASN A 24 8.55 -5.87 19.81
CA ASN A 24 9.15 -4.95 18.84
C ASN A 24 10.30 -5.55 17.99
N GLN A 25 10.33 -6.87 17.81
CA GLN A 25 11.28 -7.57 16.91
C GLN A 25 10.67 -7.97 15.56
N ASP A 26 9.58 -7.31 15.15
CA ASP A 26 8.82 -7.62 13.92
C ASP A 26 8.35 -9.08 13.82
N ASP A 27 8.19 -9.77 14.96
CA ASP A 27 7.63 -11.12 15.02
C ASP A 27 6.10 -11.06 14.80
N PRO A 28 5.53 -11.72 13.78
CA PRO A 28 4.10 -11.64 13.48
C PRO A 28 3.20 -12.30 14.55
N MET A 29 3.76 -13.11 15.44
CA MET A 29 3.06 -13.76 16.55
C MET A 29 3.08 -12.93 17.84
N VAL A 30 3.90 -11.87 17.92
CA VAL A 30 3.97 -10.94 19.04
C VAL A 30 3.61 -9.54 18.56
N LEU A 31 2.35 -9.18 18.80
CA LEU A 31 1.73 -8.01 18.16
C LEU A 31 1.47 -6.91 19.19
N GLU A 32 1.85 -5.68 18.86
CA GLU A 32 1.33 -4.48 19.53
C GLU A 32 -0.19 -4.45 19.36
N ILE A 33 -1.00 -4.30 20.41
CA ILE A 33 -2.47 -4.23 20.28
C ILE A 33 -3.02 -2.84 20.61
N TRP A 34 -2.37 -2.11 21.51
CA TRP A 34 -2.88 -0.85 22.03
C TRP A 34 -1.73 0.06 22.41
N ASN A 35 -1.73 1.29 21.91
CA ASN A 35 -0.78 2.33 22.27
C ASN A 35 -1.47 3.40 23.12
N LEU A 36 -0.86 3.78 24.24
CA LEU A 36 -1.31 4.82 25.17
C LEU A 36 -0.25 5.93 25.22
N VAL A 37 -0.52 7.05 24.57
CA VAL A 37 0.36 8.21 24.49
C VAL A 37 -0.01 9.21 25.59
N PHE A 38 0.97 9.57 26.41
CA PHE A 38 0.83 10.59 27.45
C PHE A 38 1.37 11.92 26.92
N MET A 39 0.51 12.73 26.30
CA MET A 39 0.88 14.04 25.76
C MET A 39 1.29 14.99 26.89
N GLN A 40 2.59 15.23 27.02
CA GLN A 40 3.18 16.06 28.07
C GLN A 40 3.99 17.24 27.51
N PHE A 41 4.37 17.18 26.23
CA PHE A 41 5.25 18.16 25.59
C PHE A 41 4.68 18.69 24.27
N GLN A 42 5.02 19.92 23.94
CA GLN A 42 4.89 20.50 22.61
C GLN A 42 6.27 20.47 21.96
N ARG A 43 6.41 19.73 20.85
CA ARG A 43 7.59 19.80 19.98
C ARG A 43 7.50 21.02 19.07
N GLN A 44 8.45 21.93 19.22
CA GLN A 44 8.59 23.14 18.41
C GLN A 44 9.45 22.88 17.16
N GLU A 45 9.46 23.84 16.25
CA GLU A 45 10.41 23.87 15.14
C GLU A 45 11.85 23.86 15.68
N GLY A 46 12.74 23.14 15.01
CA GLY A 46 14.09 22.86 15.54
C GLY A 46 14.15 21.77 16.63
N GLY A 47 13.03 21.10 16.94
CA GLY A 47 13.00 19.88 17.77
C GLY A 47 12.94 20.10 19.28
N LYS A 48 12.96 21.35 19.75
CA LYS A 48 12.85 21.69 21.18
C LYS A 48 11.51 21.22 21.77
N LEU A 49 11.56 20.61 22.96
CA LEU A 49 10.38 20.18 23.72
C LEU A 49 10.07 21.17 24.84
N THR A 50 8.82 21.63 24.91
CA THR A 50 8.32 22.46 26.01
C THR A 50 7.13 21.80 26.69
N LYS A 51 7.01 21.86 28.01
CA LYS A 51 5.87 21.27 28.73
C LYS A 51 4.55 21.89 28.26
N LEU A 52 3.53 21.05 28.09
CA LEU A 52 2.16 21.50 27.84
C LEU A 52 1.59 22.13 29.12
N PRO A 53 0.71 23.14 28.99
CA PRO A 53 0.01 23.72 30.14
C PRO A 53 -0.91 22.70 30.82
N SER A 54 -1.50 21.81 30.04
CA SER A 54 -2.33 20.69 30.50
C SER A 54 -1.90 19.40 29.79
N PRO A 55 -1.52 18.35 30.54
CA PRO A 55 -1.28 17.03 29.95
C PRO A 55 -2.57 16.37 29.49
N HIS A 56 -2.48 15.52 28.46
CA HIS A 56 -3.59 14.77 27.90
C HIS A 56 -3.19 13.31 27.66
N VAL A 57 -4.19 12.45 27.48
CA VAL A 57 -4.00 11.05 27.09
C VAL A 57 -4.64 10.86 25.72
N ASP A 58 -3.88 10.25 24.81
CA ASP A 58 -4.35 9.80 23.51
C ASP A 58 -4.10 8.30 23.42
N THR A 59 -5.08 7.52 22.98
CA THR A 59 -4.93 6.05 22.89
C THR A 59 -5.42 5.55 21.56
N GLY A 60 -4.69 4.62 20.96
CA GLY A 60 -5.06 3.97 19.70
C GLY A 60 -4.99 2.45 19.83
N MET A 61 -6.10 1.78 19.52
CA MET A 61 -6.18 0.32 19.42
C MET A 61 -6.70 -0.04 18.03
N GLY A 62 -5.93 -0.84 17.29
CA GLY A 62 -6.32 -1.27 15.94
C GLY A 62 -7.47 -2.27 15.99
N LEU A 63 -8.65 -1.88 15.48
CA LEU A 63 -9.85 -2.72 15.49
C LEU A 63 -9.61 -4.07 14.81
N GLU A 64 -9.01 -4.08 13.63
CA GLU A 64 -8.73 -5.29 12.86
C GLU A 64 -7.77 -6.24 13.60
N ARG A 65 -6.86 -5.68 14.39
CA ARG A 65 -5.86 -6.44 15.14
C ARG A 65 -6.45 -7.05 16.39
N ILE A 66 -7.28 -6.31 17.14
CA ILE A 66 -7.98 -6.89 18.28
C ILE A 66 -9.04 -7.90 17.84
N ALA A 67 -9.74 -7.65 16.73
CA ALA A 67 -10.69 -8.58 16.15
C ALA A 67 -10.02 -9.92 15.77
N SER A 68 -8.85 -9.88 15.15
CA SER A 68 -8.14 -11.12 14.78
C SER A 68 -7.65 -11.92 16.00
N ILE A 69 -7.38 -11.26 17.12
CA ILE A 69 -7.09 -11.95 18.39
C ILE A 69 -8.35 -12.58 18.96
N LEU A 70 -9.45 -11.82 19.07
CA LEU A 70 -10.70 -12.30 19.66
C LEU A 70 -11.37 -13.42 18.85
N GLN A 71 -11.20 -13.40 17.52
CA GLN A 71 -11.69 -14.43 16.62
C GLN A 71 -10.71 -15.62 16.47
N ASN A 72 -9.57 -15.57 17.15
CA ASN A 72 -8.54 -16.60 17.11
C ASN A 72 -8.05 -16.95 15.69
N VAL A 73 -7.79 -15.92 14.88
CA VAL A 73 -7.24 -16.05 13.53
C VAL A 73 -5.86 -15.42 13.43
N THR A 74 -5.01 -15.93 12.53
CA THR A 74 -3.59 -15.56 12.46
C THR A 74 -3.31 -14.26 11.72
N SER A 75 -4.24 -13.79 10.89
CA SER A 75 -4.09 -12.57 10.11
C SER A 75 -5.29 -11.65 10.30
N ASN A 76 -5.05 -10.34 10.26
CA ASN A 76 -6.11 -9.33 10.30
C ASN A 76 -7.10 -9.50 9.15
N TYR A 77 -6.66 -10.02 8.02
CA TYR A 77 -7.49 -10.25 6.85
C TYR A 77 -8.41 -11.47 7.00
N ASP A 78 -8.17 -12.32 7.99
CA ASP A 78 -8.95 -13.56 8.15
C ASP A 78 -10.19 -13.32 9.02
N THR A 79 -10.41 -12.09 9.47
CA THR A 79 -11.58 -11.69 10.26
C THR A 79 -12.81 -11.48 9.38
N ASP A 80 -13.98 -11.56 10.01
CA ASP A 80 -15.27 -11.20 9.41
C ASP A 80 -15.31 -9.81 8.74
N LEU A 81 -14.51 -8.85 9.21
CA LEU A 81 -14.40 -7.49 8.63
C LEU A 81 -14.05 -7.47 7.13
N TRP A 82 -13.44 -8.53 6.59
CA TRP A 82 -12.94 -8.56 5.21
C TRP A 82 -13.71 -9.53 4.31
N LEU A 83 -14.40 -10.51 4.88
CA LEU A 83 -15.05 -11.58 4.11
C LEU A 83 -16.05 -11.07 3.07
N PRO A 84 -16.90 -10.07 3.34
CA PRO A 84 -17.82 -9.54 2.32
C PRO A 84 -17.09 -8.94 1.12
N ILE A 85 -15.96 -8.26 1.37
CA ILE A 85 -15.15 -7.62 0.32
C ILE A 85 -14.41 -8.68 -0.49
N PHE A 86 -13.87 -9.71 0.16
CA PHE A 86 -13.24 -10.83 -0.56
C PHE A 86 -14.23 -11.61 -1.41
N ALA A 87 -15.46 -11.84 -0.93
CA ALA A 87 -16.52 -12.45 -1.73
C ALA A 87 -16.87 -11.60 -2.96
N ALA A 88 -16.93 -10.27 -2.81
CA ALA A 88 -17.13 -9.36 -3.93
C ALA A 88 -15.95 -9.40 -4.91
N ILE A 89 -14.70 -9.42 -4.44
CA ILE A 89 -13.51 -9.54 -5.29
C ILE A 89 -13.55 -10.85 -6.09
N GLN A 90 -13.84 -11.98 -5.44
CA GLN A 90 -13.95 -13.28 -6.09
C GLN A 90 -14.96 -13.23 -7.25
N LYS A 91 -16.15 -12.66 -6.97
CA LYS A 91 -17.23 -12.52 -7.94
C LYS A 91 -16.85 -11.61 -9.11
N GLU A 92 -16.33 -10.42 -8.83
CA GLU A 92 -16.02 -9.42 -9.88
C GLU A 92 -14.82 -9.84 -10.74
N CYS A 93 -13.86 -10.58 -10.16
CA CYS A 93 -12.67 -11.04 -10.87
C CYS A 93 -12.86 -12.43 -11.51
N GLY A 94 -13.90 -13.17 -11.13
CA GLY A 94 -14.16 -14.53 -11.63
C GLY A 94 -13.11 -15.55 -11.20
N VAL A 95 -12.55 -15.39 -9.99
CA VAL A 95 -11.56 -16.32 -9.43
C VAL A 95 -12.26 -17.55 -8.88
N GLU A 96 -11.74 -18.75 -9.19
CA GLU A 96 -12.38 -20.02 -8.83
C GLU A 96 -12.41 -20.23 -7.31
N LYS A 97 -11.26 -20.11 -6.64
CA LYS A 97 -11.13 -20.28 -5.19
C LYS A 97 -11.43 -18.97 -4.44
N SER A 98 -12.13 -19.06 -3.32
CA SER A 98 -12.29 -17.94 -2.39
C SER A 98 -10.98 -17.62 -1.67
N TYR A 99 -10.88 -16.44 -1.02
CA TYR A 99 -9.67 -16.04 -0.27
C TYR A 99 -9.21 -17.10 0.75
N LEU A 100 -10.14 -17.70 1.49
CA LEU A 100 -9.83 -18.69 2.53
C LEU A 100 -9.38 -20.05 1.97
N GLU A 101 -9.65 -20.31 0.69
CA GLU A 101 -9.27 -21.54 -0.01
C GLU A 101 -7.98 -21.38 -0.82
N GLN A 102 -7.43 -20.16 -0.89
CA GLN A 102 -6.20 -19.90 -1.65
C GLN A 102 -4.98 -20.54 -0.98
N ASP A 103 -4.17 -21.17 -1.80
CA ASP A 103 -2.85 -21.72 -1.49
C ASP A 103 -1.72 -20.97 -2.21
N ASN A 104 -2.06 -20.14 -3.20
CA ASN A 104 -1.11 -19.31 -3.94
C ASN A 104 -0.90 -17.96 -3.22
N GLN A 105 0.33 -17.72 -2.75
CA GLN A 105 0.69 -16.52 -2.00
C GLN A 105 0.48 -15.22 -2.80
N ASP A 106 0.73 -15.20 -4.10
CA ASP A 106 0.53 -14.00 -4.93
C ASP A 106 -0.96 -13.63 -5.04
N ILE A 107 -1.82 -14.65 -5.16
CA ILE A 107 -3.27 -14.45 -5.19
C ILE A 107 -3.78 -13.98 -3.83
N ILE A 108 -3.30 -14.57 -2.72
CA ILE A 108 -3.62 -14.14 -1.35
C ILE A 108 -3.24 -12.67 -1.16
N VAL A 109 -2.03 -12.28 -1.55
CA VAL A 109 -1.56 -10.90 -1.46
C VAL A 109 -2.43 -9.98 -2.34
N ALA A 110 -2.80 -10.40 -3.54
CA ALA A 110 -3.66 -9.61 -4.41
C ALA A 110 -5.05 -9.37 -3.82
N TYR A 111 -5.69 -10.39 -3.24
CA TYR A 111 -6.94 -10.21 -2.50
C TYR A 111 -6.78 -9.15 -1.40
N ARG A 112 -5.75 -9.27 -0.56
CA ARG A 112 -5.47 -8.36 0.56
C ARG A 112 -5.24 -6.93 0.08
N VAL A 113 -4.42 -6.74 -0.96
CA VAL A 113 -4.13 -5.42 -1.54
C VAL A 113 -5.39 -4.78 -2.10
N VAL A 114 -6.17 -5.52 -2.89
CA VAL A 114 -7.41 -4.99 -3.49
C VAL A 114 -8.42 -4.61 -2.41
N ALA A 115 -8.64 -5.46 -1.41
CA ALA A 115 -9.61 -5.23 -0.34
C ALA A 115 -9.24 -4.05 0.56
N ASP A 116 -7.97 -3.95 0.94
CA ASP A 116 -7.45 -2.83 1.73
C ASP A 116 -7.59 -1.50 0.98
N HIS A 117 -7.19 -1.50 -0.30
CA HIS A 117 -7.18 -0.29 -1.10
C HIS A 117 -8.58 0.19 -1.44
N ILE A 118 -9.55 -0.70 -1.72
CA ILE A 118 -10.94 -0.27 -1.94
C ILE A 118 -11.52 0.35 -0.67
N ARG A 119 -11.29 -0.23 0.52
CA ARG A 119 -11.74 0.37 1.79
C ARG A 119 -11.13 1.76 2.00
N CYS A 120 -9.81 1.88 1.84
CA CYS A 120 -9.10 3.14 1.99
C CYS A 120 -9.64 4.23 1.04
N LEU A 121 -9.80 3.89 -0.23
CA LEU A 121 -10.22 4.84 -1.26
C LEU A 121 -11.69 5.21 -1.16
N THR A 122 -12.57 4.27 -0.83
CA THR A 122 -13.98 4.55 -0.58
C THR A 122 -14.13 5.54 0.55
N MET A 123 -13.45 5.33 1.68
CA MET A 123 -13.47 6.27 2.81
C MET A 123 -12.88 7.63 2.45
N ALA A 124 -11.66 7.65 1.89
CA ALA A 124 -10.97 8.90 1.56
C ALA A 124 -11.77 9.74 0.56
N ILE A 125 -12.33 9.12 -0.47
CA ILE A 125 -13.15 9.81 -1.47
C ILE A 125 -14.50 10.20 -0.88
N ALA A 126 -15.11 9.42 0.02
CA ALA A 126 -16.32 9.81 0.72
C ALA A 126 -16.10 11.05 1.61
N ASP A 127 -14.92 11.18 2.24
CA ASP A 127 -14.52 12.35 3.02
C ASP A 127 -14.12 13.57 2.15
N GLY A 128 -14.19 13.45 0.82
CA GLY A 128 -13.99 14.55 -0.12
C GLY A 128 -12.58 14.65 -0.70
N ALA A 129 -11.71 13.66 -0.48
CA ALA A 129 -10.46 13.59 -1.22
C ALA A 129 -10.71 13.21 -2.69
N CYS A 130 -9.90 13.76 -3.60
CA CYS A 130 -9.99 13.47 -5.03
C CYS A 130 -8.62 13.03 -5.57
N PRO A 131 -8.56 12.04 -6.48
CA PRO A 131 -7.34 11.70 -7.20
C PRO A 131 -6.83 12.89 -8.02
N ASP A 132 -5.52 13.12 -7.99
CA ASP A 132 -4.86 14.23 -8.70
C ASP A 132 -3.38 13.89 -8.99
N ASN A 133 -2.65 14.79 -9.65
CA ASN A 133 -1.23 14.68 -9.96
C ASN A 133 -0.31 15.21 -8.84
N VAL A 134 -0.86 15.87 -7.81
CA VAL A 134 -0.07 16.51 -6.74
C VAL A 134 -0.59 16.16 -5.36
N GLY A 135 0.29 16.28 -4.36
CA GLY A 135 -0.07 16.16 -2.93
C GLY A 135 -0.81 14.87 -2.59
N ARG A 136 -1.90 15.00 -1.84
CA ARG A 136 -2.72 13.86 -1.39
C ARG A 136 -3.41 13.15 -2.55
N GLY A 137 -3.87 13.90 -3.56
CA GLY A 137 -4.52 13.32 -4.74
C GLY A 137 -3.60 12.38 -5.52
N PHE A 138 -2.30 12.68 -5.57
CA PHE A 138 -1.31 11.77 -6.17
C PHE A 138 -1.16 10.46 -5.40
N VAL A 139 -1.23 10.52 -4.06
CA VAL A 139 -1.22 9.32 -3.22
C VAL A 139 -2.45 8.45 -3.51
N LEU A 140 -3.64 9.04 -3.57
CA LEU A 140 -4.88 8.33 -3.92
C LEU A 140 -4.76 7.63 -5.28
N ARG A 141 -4.27 8.37 -6.30
CA ARG A 141 -4.04 7.81 -7.63
C ARG A 141 -3.10 6.61 -7.61
N ARG A 142 -2.01 6.65 -6.83
CA ARG A 142 -1.08 5.52 -6.67
C ARG A 142 -1.75 4.30 -6.05
N ILE A 143 -2.58 4.50 -5.03
CA ILE A 143 -3.34 3.43 -4.37
C ILE A 143 -4.32 2.79 -5.36
N ILE A 144 -5.08 3.59 -6.12
CA ILE A 144 -6.00 3.09 -7.16
C ILE A 144 -5.26 2.22 -8.16
N ARG A 145 -4.18 2.75 -8.75
CA ARG A 145 -3.41 2.04 -9.77
C ARG A 145 -2.77 0.76 -9.25
N ARG A 146 -2.30 0.76 -8.00
CA ARG A 146 -1.78 -0.45 -7.35
C ARG A 146 -2.88 -1.50 -7.22
N ALA A 147 -4.06 -1.15 -6.72
CA ALA A 147 -5.16 -2.09 -6.58
C ALA A 147 -5.60 -2.69 -7.92
N VAL A 148 -5.80 -1.83 -8.92
CA VAL A 148 -6.17 -2.25 -10.28
C VAL A 148 -5.11 -3.16 -10.89
N ARG A 149 -3.82 -2.81 -10.74
CA ARG A 149 -2.69 -3.66 -11.19
C ARG A 149 -2.75 -5.05 -10.58
N TYR A 150 -2.89 -5.17 -9.25
CA TYR A 150 -2.94 -6.47 -8.58
C TYR A 150 -4.16 -7.29 -9.03
N GLY A 151 -5.31 -6.65 -9.20
CA GLY A 151 -6.50 -7.30 -9.74
C GLY A 151 -6.26 -7.87 -11.14
N VAL A 152 -5.72 -7.07 -12.06
CA VAL A 152 -5.44 -7.50 -13.44
C VAL A 152 -4.37 -8.59 -13.49
N GLN A 153 -3.27 -8.41 -12.76
CA GLN A 153 -2.09 -9.28 -12.86
C GLN A 153 -2.29 -10.65 -12.20
N PHE A 154 -3.00 -10.71 -11.07
CA PHE A 154 -3.06 -11.92 -10.24
C PHE A 154 -4.48 -12.47 -10.08
N LEU A 155 -5.51 -11.64 -10.24
CA LEU A 155 -6.91 -12.06 -10.06
C LEU A 155 -7.68 -12.16 -11.38
N ASN A 156 -7.04 -11.92 -12.53
CA ASN A 156 -7.68 -11.90 -13.85
C ASN A 156 -8.83 -10.86 -13.97
N ALA A 157 -8.71 -9.76 -13.22
CA ALA A 157 -9.73 -8.73 -13.18
C ALA A 157 -9.82 -7.95 -14.51
N LYS A 158 -11.02 -7.48 -14.84
CA LYS A 158 -11.29 -6.65 -16.03
C LYS A 158 -11.52 -5.21 -15.62
N THR A 159 -11.27 -4.26 -16.53
CA THR A 159 -11.57 -2.84 -16.31
C THR A 159 -13.01 -2.65 -15.85
N GLY A 160 -13.18 -1.96 -14.72
CA GLY A 160 -14.46 -1.67 -14.07
C GLY A 160 -14.66 -2.45 -12.77
N PHE A 161 -13.93 -3.55 -12.57
CA PHE A 161 -14.09 -4.42 -11.40
C PHE A 161 -13.90 -3.65 -10.10
N PHE A 162 -12.94 -2.72 -10.04
CA PHE A 162 -12.55 -2.09 -8.80
C PHE A 162 -13.64 -1.14 -8.31
N SER A 163 -14.23 -0.36 -9.22
CA SER A 163 -15.38 0.49 -8.90
C SER A 163 -16.62 -0.31 -8.45
N ASN A 164 -16.79 -1.54 -8.95
CA ASN A 164 -17.90 -2.42 -8.56
C ASN A 164 -17.75 -2.99 -7.13
N LEU A 165 -16.61 -2.80 -6.47
CA LEU A 165 -16.40 -3.24 -5.09
C LEU A 165 -16.94 -2.23 -4.04
N VAL A 166 -17.27 -1.01 -4.45
CA VAL A 166 -17.79 0.05 -3.55
C VAL A 166 -19.00 -0.43 -2.72
N PRO A 167 -20.01 -1.12 -3.29
CA PRO A 167 -21.15 -1.59 -2.51
C PRO A 167 -20.77 -2.52 -1.35
N ALA A 168 -19.77 -3.39 -1.53
CA ALA A 168 -19.31 -4.30 -0.47
C ALA A 168 -18.66 -3.55 0.70
N VAL A 169 -17.96 -2.43 0.41
CA VAL A 169 -17.43 -1.56 1.46
C VAL A 169 -18.55 -0.83 2.19
N VAL A 170 -19.56 -0.33 1.46
CA VAL A 170 -20.72 0.34 2.06
C VAL A 170 -21.53 -0.61 2.93
N GLU A 171 -21.70 -1.86 2.52
CA GLU A 171 -22.35 -2.89 3.33
C GLU A 171 -21.58 -3.17 4.63
N SER A 172 -20.24 -3.26 4.54
CA SER A 172 -19.37 -3.53 5.69
C SER A 172 -19.28 -2.36 6.68
N LEU A 173 -19.17 -1.12 6.18
CA LEU A 173 -18.83 0.05 7.01
C LEU A 173 -19.99 1.06 7.16
N GLY A 174 -21.02 1.00 6.32
CA GLY A 174 -22.07 2.01 6.23
C GLY A 174 -22.89 2.18 7.51
N HIS A 175 -23.05 1.12 8.30
CA HIS A 175 -23.71 1.22 9.61
C HIS A 175 -22.95 2.14 10.58
N PHE A 176 -21.61 2.07 10.58
CA PHE A 176 -20.74 2.87 11.45
C PHE A 176 -20.46 4.27 10.88
N PHE A 177 -20.51 4.40 9.56
CA PHE A 177 -20.25 5.63 8.83
C PHE A 177 -21.44 5.97 7.91
N PRO A 178 -22.55 6.55 8.44
CA PRO A 178 -23.79 6.73 7.67
C PRO A 178 -23.67 7.59 6.42
N HIS A 179 -22.65 8.45 6.34
CA HIS A 179 -22.40 9.24 5.12
C HIS A 179 -21.99 8.36 3.92
N LEU A 180 -21.48 7.14 4.14
CA LEU A 180 -21.16 6.20 3.07
C LEU A 180 -22.41 5.64 2.39
N THR A 181 -23.57 5.65 3.07
CA THR A 181 -24.82 5.12 2.51
C THR A 181 -25.59 6.16 1.69
N ASP A 182 -25.12 7.41 1.65
CA ASP A 182 -25.72 8.46 0.83
C ASP A 182 -25.49 8.18 -0.66
N GLU A 183 -26.57 8.18 -1.46
CA GLU A 183 -26.52 7.84 -2.88
C GLU A 183 -25.54 8.73 -3.66
N LYS A 184 -25.47 10.03 -3.34
CA LYS A 184 -24.54 10.95 -4.02
C LYS A 184 -23.09 10.62 -3.68
N THR A 185 -22.82 10.23 -2.45
CA THR A 185 -21.50 9.78 -1.99
C THR A 185 -21.09 8.50 -2.72
N ILE A 186 -21.97 7.50 -2.77
CA ILE A 186 -21.72 6.24 -3.51
C ILE A 186 -21.46 6.51 -4.98
N MET A 187 -22.28 7.36 -5.62
CA MET A 187 -22.11 7.74 -7.02
C MET A 187 -20.76 8.44 -7.25
N ARG A 188 -20.39 9.39 -6.40
CA ARG A 188 -19.10 10.11 -6.51
C ARG A 188 -17.90 9.18 -6.38
N VAL A 189 -17.91 8.30 -5.37
CA VAL A 189 -16.83 7.33 -5.15
C VAL A 189 -16.71 6.42 -6.36
N THR A 190 -17.83 5.81 -6.78
CA THR A 190 -17.86 4.87 -7.91
C THR A 190 -17.39 5.54 -9.20
N SER A 191 -17.85 6.76 -9.50
CA SER A 191 -17.47 7.46 -10.75
C SER A 191 -15.99 7.81 -10.78
N LEU A 192 -15.44 8.36 -9.70
CA LEU A 192 -14.02 8.73 -9.64
C LEU A 192 -13.10 7.52 -9.75
N LEU A 193 -13.46 6.41 -9.10
CA LEU A 193 -12.70 5.16 -9.22
C LEU A 193 -12.76 4.62 -10.65
N LYS A 194 -13.95 4.61 -11.26
CA LYS A 194 -14.14 4.14 -12.64
C LYS A 194 -13.35 4.99 -13.63
N ASP A 195 -13.40 6.31 -13.52
CA ASP A 195 -12.69 7.22 -14.42
C ASP A 195 -11.16 7.00 -14.36
N GLU A 196 -10.60 6.85 -13.15
CA GLU A 196 -9.16 6.58 -12.99
C GLU A 196 -8.80 5.17 -13.47
N GLU A 197 -9.67 4.17 -13.27
CA GLU A 197 -9.47 2.81 -13.76
C GLU A 197 -9.46 2.75 -15.29
N GLU A 198 -10.41 3.40 -15.95
CA GLU A 198 -10.45 3.50 -17.42
C GLU A 198 -9.25 4.29 -17.98
N SER A 199 -8.86 5.37 -17.32
CA SER A 199 -7.68 6.16 -17.66
C SER A 199 -6.42 5.31 -17.56
N PHE A 200 -6.25 4.59 -16.45
CA PHE A 200 -5.11 3.73 -16.22
C PHE A 200 -5.09 2.54 -17.19
N ALA A 201 -6.23 1.93 -17.51
CA ALA A 201 -6.30 0.83 -18.49
C ALA A 201 -5.79 1.27 -19.88
N LYS A 202 -6.10 2.50 -20.32
CA LYS A 202 -5.56 3.07 -21.57
C LYS A 202 -4.04 3.22 -21.50
N THR A 203 -3.53 3.76 -20.40
CA THR A 203 -2.08 3.89 -20.16
C THR A 203 -1.41 2.52 -20.12
N TRP A 204 -2.04 1.54 -19.47
CA TRP A 204 -1.55 0.17 -19.32
C TRP A 204 -1.38 -0.53 -20.66
N ASN A 205 -2.41 -0.49 -21.51
CA ASN A 205 -2.33 -1.06 -22.85
C ASN A 205 -1.24 -0.39 -23.71
N THR A 206 -0.99 0.90 -23.49
CA THR A 206 0.09 1.61 -24.18
C THR A 206 1.46 1.20 -23.61
N GLY A 207 1.56 1.00 -22.30
CA GLY A 207 2.75 0.47 -21.62
C GLY A 207 3.11 -0.94 -22.11
N LEU A 208 2.14 -1.84 -22.23
CA LEU A 208 2.37 -3.18 -22.80
C LEU A 208 2.89 -3.11 -24.25
N LYS A 209 2.33 -2.24 -25.10
CA LYS A 209 2.84 -2.05 -26.46
C LYS A 209 4.28 -1.52 -26.48
N HIS A 210 4.60 -0.62 -25.55
CA HIS A 210 5.97 -0.11 -25.41
C HIS A 210 6.93 -1.20 -24.92
N PHE A 211 6.52 -2.02 -23.95
CA PHE A 211 7.28 -3.20 -23.53
C PHE A 211 7.54 -4.17 -24.69
N GLU A 212 6.52 -4.47 -25.50
CA GLU A 212 6.69 -5.32 -26.70
C GLU A 212 7.68 -4.73 -27.70
N THR A 213 7.67 -3.40 -27.86
CA THR A 213 8.64 -2.71 -28.73
C THR A 213 10.07 -2.79 -28.17
N ALA A 214 10.23 -2.55 -26.87
CA ALA A 214 11.51 -2.65 -26.18
C ALA A 214 12.07 -4.07 -26.21
N LYS A 215 11.20 -5.08 -26.02
CA LYS A 215 11.52 -6.50 -26.19
C LYS A 215 12.05 -6.79 -27.59
N GLN A 216 11.34 -6.38 -28.63
CA GLN A 216 11.76 -6.62 -30.01
C GLN A 216 13.11 -5.94 -30.30
N ALA A 217 13.31 -4.70 -29.84
CA ALA A 217 14.57 -3.98 -30.00
C ALA A 217 15.74 -4.69 -29.29
N ALA A 218 15.51 -5.28 -28.11
CA ALA A 218 16.52 -6.05 -27.40
C ALA A 218 16.86 -7.35 -28.14
N ILE A 219 15.85 -8.06 -28.67
CA ILE A 219 16.05 -9.27 -29.49
C ILE A 219 16.87 -8.94 -30.75
N ASP A 220 16.54 -7.85 -31.45
CA ASP A 220 17.25 -7.41 -32.66
C ASP A 220 18.72 -7.08 -32.36
N LYS A 221 18.99 -6.51 -31.18
CA LYS A 221 20.35 -6.25 -30.66
C LYS A 221 21.04 -7.49 -30.07
N LYS A 222 20.38 -8.65 -30.04
CA LYS A 222 20.84 -9.88 -29.36
C LYS A 222 21.15 -9.68 -27.86
N ALA A 223 20.47 -8.72 -27.24
CA ALA A 223 20.53 -8.50 -25.80
C ALA A 223 19.57 -9.46 -25.08
N LYS A 224 19.96 -9.89 -23.87
CA LYS A 224 19.12 -10.73 -22.99
C LYS A 224 18.30 -9.92 -21.98
N ALA A 225 18.52 -8.60 -21.93
CA ALA A 225 17.88 -7.71 -20.99
C ALA A 225 17.13 -6.60 -21.72
N ILE A 226 16.01 -6.14 -21.13
CA ILE A 226 15.32 -4.92 -21.53
C ILE A 226 16.22 -3.72 -21.22
N ASP A 227 16.22 -2.72 -22.12
CA ASP A 227 17.02 -1.51 -21.94
C ASP A 227 16.59 -0.75 -20.67
N PRO A 228 17.53 -0.33 -19.80
CA PRO A 228 17.21 0.43 -18.59
C PRO A 228 16.44 1.73 -18.84
N GLU A 229 16.63 2.40 -19.98
CA GLU A 229 15.86 3.60 -20.35
C GLU A 229 14.42 3.24 -20.75
N ASP A 230 14.20 2.11 -21.44
CA ASP A 230 12.85 1.63 -21.73
C ASP A 230 12.13 1.18 -20.45
N ALA A 231 12.84 0.50 -19.53
CA ALA A 231 12.32 0.17 -18.21
C ALA A 231 11.97 1.43 -17.39
N PHE A 232 12.79 2.48 -17.49
CA PHE A 232 12.50 3.79 -16.90
C PHE A 232 11.26 4.45 -17.51
N ILE A 233 11.09 4.41 -18.83
CA ILE A 233 9.90 4.95 -19.51
C ILE A 233 8.64 4.19 -19.08
N LEU A 234 8.70 2.85 -19.02
CA LEU A 234 7.62 2.01 -18.50
C LEU A 234 7.23 2.45 -17.08
N HIS A 235 8.21 2.70 -16.22
CA HIS A 235 7.98 3.19 -14.87
C HIS A 235 7.41 4.61 -14.79
N ASP A 236 8.10 5.61 -15.34
CA ASP A 236 7.73 7.02 -15.16
C ASP A 236 6.48 7.42 -15.95
N ARG A 237 6.39 6.96 -17.21
CA ARG A 237 5.33 7.40 -18.13
C ARG A 237 4.10 6.51 -18.05
N TYR A 238 4.30 5.19 -17.98
CA TYR A 238 3.21 4.22 -18.05
C TYR A 238 2.82 3.68 -16.67
N GLY A 239 3.58 4.00 -15.63
CA GLY A 239 3.31 3.60 -14.25
C GLY A 239 3.53 2.11 -14.00
N PHE A 240 4.39 1.46 -14.81
CA PHE A 240 4.75 0.05 -14.66
C PHE A 240 5.89 -0.06 -13.65
N PRO A 241 5.64 -0.61 -12.47
CA PRO A 241 6.72 -0.79 -11.50
C PRO A 241 7.77 -1.76 -12.05
N VAL A 242 9.03 -1.58 -11.64
CA VAL A 242 10.14 -2.37 -12.21
C VAL A 242 9.97 -3.87 -11.99
N ASP A 243 9.34 -4.28 -10.88
CA ASP A 243 8.93 -5.67 -10.58
C ASP A 243 8.00 -6.25 -11.64
N LEU A 244 7.03 -5.45 -12.10
CA LEU A 244 6.12 -5.86 -13.17
C LEU A 244 6.88 -6.00 -14.50
N THR A 245 7.74 -5.03 -14.82
CA THR A 245 8.55 -5.09 -16.05
C THR A 245 9.48 -6.30 -16.03
N ALA A 246 10.09 -6.62 -14.89
CA ALA A 246 10.92 -7.80 -14.70
C ALA A 246 10.11 -9.10 -14.87
N LEU A 247 8.91 -9.17 -14.29
CA LEU A 247 8.02 -10.33 -14.44
C LEU A 247 7.55 -10.52 -15.89
N LEU A 248 7.26 -9.44 -16.61
CA LEU A 248 6.92 -9.51 -18.04
C LEU A 248 8.12 -9.94 -18.88
N ALA A 249 9.33 -9.46 -18.55
CA ALA A 249 10.56 -9.88 -19.20
C ALA A 249 10.83 -11.37 -18.97
N ASP A 250 10.70 -11.85 -17.73
CA ASP A 250 10.98 -13.24 -17.36
C ASP A 250 10.08 -14.23 -18.11
N LYS A 251 8.78 -13.92 -18.26
CA LYS A 251 7.84 -14.72 -19.08
C LYS A 251 8.28 -14.89 -20.54
N GLU A 252 9.04 -13.93 -21.05
CA GLU A 252 9.56 -13.91 -22.42
C GLU A 252 11.02 -14.38 -22.49
N GLY A 253 11.58 -14.89 -21.38
CA GLY A 253 12.97 -15.36 -21.29
C GLY A 253 14.01 -14.24 -21.27
N MET A 254 13.61 -13.02 -20.88
CA MET A 254 14.45 -11.83 -20.76
C MET A 254 14.58 -11.37 -19.30
N THR A 255 15.55 -10.49 -19.04
CA THR A 255 15.77 -9.92 -17.71
C THR A 255 15.65 -8.39 -17.71
N VAL A 256 15.58 -7.79 -16.53
CA VAL A 256 15.73 -6.34 -16.32
C VAL A 256 16.91 -6.13 -15.38
N ASP A 257 17.85 -5.27 -15.77
CA ASP A 257 18.95 -4.88 -14.90
C ASP A 257 18.48 -3.80 -13.91
N ILE A 258 18.26 -4.22 -12.66
CA ILE A 258 17.73 -3.37 -11.60
C ILE A 258 18.73 -2.28 -11.20
N GLU A 259 20.04 -2.59 -11.18
CA GLU A 259 21.07 -1.62 -10.81
C GLU A 259 21.18 -0.52 -11.88
N ALA A 260 21.20 -0.92 -13.15
CA ALA A 260 21.22 0.02 -14.27
C ALA A 260 19.95 0.87 -14.34
N PHE A 261 18.77 0.27 -14.10
CA PHE A 261 17.51 1.01 -13.95
C PHE A 261 17.58 2.05 -12.83
N ASN A 262 18.11 1.68 -11.65
CA ASN A 262 18.26 2.59 -10.52
C ASN A 262 19.22 3.75 -10.84
N ALA A 263 20.28 3.50 -11.61
CA ALA A 263 21.17 4.56 -12.09
C ALA A 263 20.45 5.55 -13.03
N VAL A 264 19.62 5.06 -13.96
CA VAL A 264 18.79 5.89 -14.84
C VAL A 264 17.77 6.71 -14.04
N MET A 265 17.12 6.09 -13.06
CA MET A 265 16.22 6.77 -12.12
C MET A 265 16.93 7.93 -11.40
N LYS A 266 18.12 7.69 -10.82
CA LYS A 266 18.91 8.73 -10.13
C LYS A 266 19.27 9.89 -11.05
N LYS A 267 19.69 9.61 -12.28
CA LYS A 267 20.02 10.62 -13.32
C LYS A 267 18.82 11.48 -13.74
N ASN A 268 17.65 10.86 -13.88
CA ASN A 268 16.44 11.57 -14.31
C ASN A 268 15.75 12.29 -13.14
N GLN A 269 15.96 11.87 -11.89
CA GLN A 269 15.55 12.62 -10.70
C GLN A 269 16.28 13.97 -10.54
N THR A 270 17.56 14.07 -10.94
CA THR A 270 18.31 15.33 -10.91
C THR A 270 17.96 16.31 -12.03
N SER A 271 17.31 15.84 -13.10
CA SER A 271 17.02 16.62 -14.32
C SER A 271 15.55 17.01 -14.46
N GLY A 272 14.63 16.25 -13.84
CA GLY A 272 13.20 16.52 -13.84
C GLY A 272 12.82 17.54 -12.77
N GLY A 273 12.68 18.81 -13.16
CA GLY A 273 11.99 19.84 -12.38
C GLY A 273 10.50 19.51 -12.20
N ARG A 274 10.18 18.53 -11.35
CA ARG A 274 8.87 18.42 -10.70
C ARG A 274 9.05 18.92 -9.28
N MET A 275 8.34 20.01 -8.97
CA MET A 275 8.31 20.70 -7.68
C MET A 275 8.66 19.78 -6.51
N GLN A 276 9.72 20.15 -5.79
CA GLN A 276 10.01 19.67 -4.44
C GLN A 276 8.76 19.88 -3.58
N ALA A 277 7.86 18.92 -3.57
CA ALA A 277 7.11 18.61 -2.37
C ALA A 277 8.16 18.00 -1.44
N ASN A 278 8.46 18.69 -0.34
CA ASN A 278 9.29 18.17 0.73
C ASN A 278 8.86 16.73 1.06
N LYS A 279 9.57 15.74 0.51
CA LYS A 279 9.40 14.33 0.83
C LYS A 279 9.94 14.16 2.25
N THR A 280 9.04 14.19 3.23
CA THR A 280 9.39 13.91 4.63
C THR A 280 9.33 12.43 4.99
N PHE A 281 9.02 11.53 4.04
CA PHE A 281 8.98 10.10 4.28
C PHE A 281 9.62 9.32 3.12
N PHE A 282 10.46 8.34 3.47
CA PHE A 282 10.99 7.34 2.57
C PHE A 282 9.89 6.33 2.23
N ASP A 283 9.82 5.90 0.97
CA ASP A 283 8.98 4.76 0.62
C ASP A 283 9.66 3.42 0.96
N THR A 284 8.91 2.32 0.89
CA THR A 284 9.38 0.97 1.28
C THR A 284 10.61 0.51 0.52
N TYR A 285 10.77 0.91 -0.75
CA TYR A 285 11.94 0.55 -1.54
C TYR A 285 13.15 1.38 -1.15
N GLN A 286 12.94 2.66 -0.82
CA GLN A 286 14.00 3.51 -0.30
C GLN A 286 14.49 3.06 1.09
N VAL A 287 13.60 2.55 1.94
CA VAL A 287 13.98 1.97 3.24
C VAL A 287 14.81 0.68 3.05
N ASP A 288 14.42 -0.18 2.12
CA ASP A 288 15.14 -1.41 1.79
C ASP A 288 16.52 -1.13 1.15
N GLU A 289 16.62 -0.12 0.29
CA GLU A 289 17.90 0.35 -0.28
C GLU A 289 18.83 0.90 0.83
N LEU A 290 18.30 1.69 1.77
CA LEU A 290 19.06 2.20 2.92
C LEU A 290 19.56 1.06 3.83
N GLN A 291 18.76 0.03 4.06
CA GLN A 291 19.19 -1.15 4.83
C GLN A 291 20.30 -1.93 4.11
N LYS A 292 20.20 -2.09 2.78
CA LYS A 292 21.24 -2.73 1.95
C LYS A 292 22.54 -1.93 1.92
N ASP A 293 22.45 -0.60 1.93
CA ASP A 293 23.58 0.32 1.99
C ASP A 293 24.20 0.40 3.41
N GLY A 294 23.73 -0.41 4.36
CA GLY A 294 24.25 -0.48 5.72
C GLY A 294 23.90 0.75 6.56
N VAL A 295 22.92 1.56 6.12
CA VAL A 295 22.42 2.69 6.89
C VAL A 295 21.59 2.13 8.04
N ALA A 296 22.16 2.20 9.24
CA ALA A 296 21.48 1.74 10.44
C ALA A 296 20.15 2.49 10.62
N PRO A 297 19.07 1.79 11.03
CA PRO A 297 17.83 2.44 11.44
C PRO A 297 18.11 3.53 12.47
N THR A 298 17.21 4.51 12.55
CA THR A 298 17.32 5.54 13.59
C THR A 298 17.33 4.85 14.96
N VAL A 299 18.43 5.01 15.71
CA VAL A 299 18.56 4.47 17.06
C VAL A 299 17.57 5.22 17.95
N ASP A 300 16.45 4.59 18.22
CA ASP A 300 15.36 5.17 18.98
C ASP A 300 15.31 4.70 20.43
N GLN A 301 16.35 3.98 20.87
CA GLN A 301 16.57 3.58 22.27
C GLN A 301 16.44 4.75 23.24
N ALA A 302 16.82 5.97 22.84
CA ALA A 302 16.66 7.18 23.64
C ALA A 302 15.18 7.58 23.89
N LYS A 303 14.22 7.03 23.13
CA LYS A 303 12.77 7.14 23.47
C LYS A 303 12.41 6.32 24.71
N TYR A 304 13.23 5.32 25.06
CA TYR A 304 12.96 4.32 26.08
C TYR A 304 13.90 4.42 27.30
N VAL A 305 14.82 5.39 27.30
CA VAL A 305 15.73 5.66 28.41
C VAL A 305 15.34 6.99 29.05
N TRP A 306 14.98 6.93 30.34
CA TRP A 306 14.54 8.06 31.18
C TRP A 306 15.72 8.78 31.82
#